data_AF-A0AA40B1R7-F1
#
_entry.id   AF-A0AA40B1R7-F1
#
_cell.length_a   1.000
_cell.length_b   1.000
_cell.length_c   1.000
_cell.angle_alpha   90.00
_cell.angle_beta   90.00
_cell.angle_gamma   90.00
#
_symmetry.space_group_name_H-M   'P 1'
#
loop_
_entity.id
_entity.type
_entity.pdbx_description
1 polymer ?
#
loop_
_entity_poly.entity_id
_entity_poly.type
_entity_poly.pdbx_seq_one_letter_code
_entity_poly.pdbx_strand_id
1 'polypeptide(L)' 'DLTPTFRDAILITRLLSIQYIWINAQCIIQDNKADWEHGVAKIASVFRCTYVTLTAASPNAKENGLELTNLP' A
#
# COMPACT_ATOMS: atom_id res chain seq x y z
N ASP A 1 3.28 -13.45 -11.12
CA ASP A 1 4.08 -13.47 -9.88
C ASP A 1 3.69 -12.28 -8.99
N LEU A 2 3.73 -12.41 -7.67
CA LEU A 2 3.47 -11.27 -6.76
C LEU A 2 4.63 -10.25 -6.86
N THR A 3 4.31 -8.95 -6.94
CA THR A 3 5.32 -7.88 -6.92
C THR A 3 6.06 -7.87 -5.58
N PRO A 4 7.33 -7.42 -5.54
CA PRO A 4 8.08 -7.12 -4.31
C PRO A 4 7.25 -6.38 -3.26
N THR A 5 6.49 -5.35 -3.64
CA THR A 5 5.63 -4.59 -2.71
C THR A 5 4.61 -5.47 -1.99
N PHE A 6 3.97 -6.40 -2.71
CA PHE A 6 2.97 -7.27 -2.11
C PHE A 6 3.61 -8.33 -1.21
N ARG A 7 4.79 -8.82 -1.57
CA ARG A 7 5.55 -9.77 -0.73
C ARG A 7 5.95 -9.11 0.60
N ASP A 8 6.48 -7.90 0.54
CA ASP A 8 6.86 -7.14 1.74
C ASP A 8 5.65 -6.77 2.59
N ALA A 9 4.55 -6.35 1.96
CA ALA A 9 3.32 -6.04 2.68
C ALA A 9 2.78 -7.26 3.45
N ILE A 10 2.83 -8.46 2.86
CA ILE A 10 2.48 -9.72 3.54
C ILE A 10 3.43 -10.00 4.70
N LEU A 11 4.74 -9.83 4.50
CA LEU A 11 5.73 -10.06 5.55
C LEU A 11 5.50 -9.14 6.76
N ILE A 12 5.36 -7.83 6.52
CA ILE A 12 5.10 -6.84 7.58
C ILE A 12 3.79 -7.18 8.31
N THR A 13 2.73 -7.53 7.58
CA THR A 13 1.44 -7.89 8.17
C THR A 13 1.58 -9.08 9.13
N ARG A 14 2.35 -10.10 8.74
CA ARG A 14 2.63 -11.27 9.59
C ARG A 14 3.48 -10.90 10.81
N LEU A 15 4.48 -10.04 10.67
CA LEU A 15 5.31 -9.56 11.79
C LEU A 15 4.48 -8.79 12.81
N LEU A 16 3.45 -8.07 12.36
CA LEU A 16 2.48 -7.38 13.22
C LEU A 16 1.42 -8.32 13.83
N SER A 17 1.52 -9.63 13.61
CA SER A 17 0.51 -10.62 14.03
C SER A 17 -0.91 -10.34 13.50
N ILE A 18 -1.00 -9.68 12.34
CA ILE A 18 -2.27 -9.42 11.65
C ILE A 18 -2.48 -10.56 10.64
N GLN A 19 -3.66 -11.17 10.64
CA GLN A 19 -3.92 -12.34 9.79
C GLN A 19 -4.23 -11.96 8.34
N TYR A 20 -4.88 -10.81 8.13
CA TYR A 20 -5.39 -10.39 6.83
C TYR A 20 -4.91 -9.00 6.48
N ILE A 21 -4.40 -8.86 5.26
CA ILE A 21 -4.14 -7.57 4.63
C ILE A 21 -5.18 -7.36 3.53
N TRP A 22 -5.72 -6.15 3.46
CA TRP A 22 -6.52 -5.72 2.35
C TRP A 22 -5.66 -4.88 1.40
N ILE A 23 -5.46 -5.38 0.19
CA ILE A 23 -4.68 -4.70 -0.86
C ILE A 23 -5.68 -4.15 -1.85
N ASN A 24 -5.82 -2.83 -1.87
CA ASN A 24 -6.76 -2.16 -2.74
C ASN A 24 -6.05 -1.68 -4.02
N ALA A 25 -6.56 -2.10 -5.17
CA ALA A 25 -6.12 -1.63 -6.49
C ALA A 25 -7.10 -0.58 -7.04
N GLN A 26 -7.57 0.35 -6.21
CA GLN A 26 -8.31 1.51 -6.74
C GLN A 26 -7.31 2.29 -7.61
N CYS A 27 -7.46 2.16 -8.93
CA CYS A 27 -6.65 2.84 -9.91
C CYS A 27 -6.94 4.33 -9.86
N ILE A 28 -6.30 5.05 -8.93
CA ILE A 28 -6.11 6.48 -9.10
C ILE A 28 -5.08 6.64 -10.20
N ILE A 29 -5.53 7.16 -11.34
CA ILE A 29 -4.69 7.45 -12.49
C ILE A 29 -3.70 8.53 -12.04
N GLN A 30 -2.43 8.15 -11.96
CA GLN A 30 -1.35 9.09 -11.70
C GLN A 30 -1.34 10.12 -12.84
N ASP A 31 -1.00 11.38 -12.51
CA ASP A 31 -1.00 12.53 -13.43
C ASP A 31 -2.37 12.99 -13.95
N ASN A 32 -3.48 12.43 -13.47
CA ASN A 32 -4.82 12.98 -13.71
C ASN A 32 -5.36 13.63 -12.44
N LYS A 33 -5.32 14.97 -12.40
CA LYS A 33 -5.77 15.74 -11.23
C LYS A 33 -7.23 15.49 -10.85
N ALA A 34 -8.13 15.41 -11.83
CA ALA A 34 -9.56 15.24 -11.57
C ALA A 34 -9.86 13.84 -11.01
N ASP A 35 -9.19 12.81 -11.55
CA ASP A 35 -9.31 11.43 -11.06
C ASP A 35 -8.68 11.29 -9.66
N TRP A 36 -7.54 11.94 -9.43
CA TRP A 36 -6.89 12.00 -8.12
C TRP A 36 -7.78 12.64 -7.05
N GLU A 37 -8.36 13.81 -7.32
CA GLU A 37 -9.24 14.50 -6.37
C GLU A 37 -10.46 13.64 -6.00
N HIS A 38 -11.04 12.95 -6.99
CA HIS A 38 -12.18 12.06 -6.76
C HIS A 38 -11.79 10.79 -5.99
N GLY A 39 -10.63 10.21 -6.31
CA GLY A 39 -10.14 8.98 -5.68
C GLY A 39 -9.68 9.20 -4.24
N VAL A 40 -8.93 10.27 -3.97
CA VAL A 40 -8.38 10.55 -2.63
C VAL A 40 -9.49 10.85 -1.62
N ALA A 41 -10.57 11.51 -2.03
CA ALA A 41 -11.74 11.74 -1.17
C ALA A 41 -12.33 10.42 -0.62
N LYS A 42 -12.35 9.35 -1.42
CA LYS A 42 -12.81 8.02 -0.99
C LYS A 42 -11.78 7.32 -0.11
N ILE A 43 -10.50 7.41 -0.48
CA ILE A 43 -9.39 6.83 0.26
C ILE A 43 -9.33 7.34 1.71
N ALA A 44 -9.61 8.63 1.95
CA ALA A 44 -9.63 9.19 3.30
C ALA A 44 -10.64 8.50 4.23
N SER A 45 -11.82 8.11 3.72
CA SER A 45 -12.81 7.35 4.48
C SER A 45 -12.37 5.92 4.74
N VAL A 46 -11.67 5.32 3.78
CA VAL A 46 -11.19 3.95 3.82
C VAL A 46 -10.04 3.79 4.82
N PHE A 47 -9.05 4.67 4.81
CA PHE A 47 -7.93 4.62 5.76
C PHE A 47 -8.37 4.85 7.21
N ARG A 48 -9.45 5.61 7.43
CA ARG A 48 -9.98 5.92 8.76
C ARG A 48 -10.32 4.68 9.59
N CYS A 49 -10.69 3.57 8.93
CA CYS A 49 -11.10 2.34 9.60
C CYS A 49 -10.01 1.25 9.57
N THR A 50 -8.78 1.58 9.16
CA THR A 50 -7.67 0.61 9.12
C THR A 50 -6.97 0.52 10.47
N TYR A 51 -6.50 -0.69 10.81
CA TYR A 51 -5.65 -0.89 11.99
C TYR A 51 -4.25 -0.31 11.76
N VAL A 52 -3.69 -0.55 10.57
CA VAL A 52 -2.43 0.01 10.08
C VAL A 52 -2.52 0.15 8.56
N THR A 53 -1.89 1.18 8.01
CA THR A 53 -1.78 1.41 6.56
C THR A 53 -0.32 1.33 6.15
N LEU A 54 0.00 0.44 5.21
CA LEU A 54 1.32 0.36 4.59
C LEU A 54 1.31 1.16 3.29
N THR A 55 2.28 2.05 3.10
CA THR A 55 2.42 2.87 1.89
C THR A 55 3.81 2.71 1.31
N ALA A 56 3.85 2.47 0.00
CA ALA A 56 5.08 2.45 -0.78
C ALA A 56 5.33 3.87 -1.31
N ALA A 57 6.13 4.66 -0.58
CA ALA A 57 6.39 6.06 -0.94
C ALA A 57 7.42 6.21 -2.09
N SER A 58 8.17 5.14 -2.39
CA SER A 58 9.20 5.12 -3.43
C SER A 58 8.57 4.98 -4.82
N PRO A 59 8.98 5.78 -5.82
CA PRO A 59 8.47 5.65 -7.20
C PRO A 59 8.74 4.27 -7.83
N ASN A 60 9.80 3.60 -7.36
CA ASN A 60 10.22 2.28 -7.84
C ASN A 60 9.82 1.16 -6.87
N ALA A 61 8.87 1.41 -5.96
CA ALA A 61 8.48 0.43 -4.97
C ALA A 61 7.87 -0.85 -5.58
N LYS A 62 7.36 -0.77 -6.81
CA LYS A 62 6.89 -1.95 -7.55
C LYS A 62 8.02 -2.94 -7.80
N GLU A 63 9.22 -2.45 -8.08
CA GLU A 63 10.43 -3.23 -8.35
C GLU A 63 11.24 -3.50 -7.07
N ASN A 64 11.27 -2.53 -6.14
CA ASN A 64 12.15 -2.56 -4.97
C ASN A 64 11.45 -2.93 -3.66
N GLY A 65 10.13 -3.07 -3.65
CA GLY A 65 9.36 -3.39 -2.46
C GLY A 65 9.13 -2.21 -1.53
N LEU A 66 8.96 -2.48 -0.25
CA LEU A 66 8.77 -1.49 0.82
C LEU A 66 10.09 -1.10 1.50
N GLU A 67 11.23 -1.33 0.82
CA GLU A 67 12.58 -0.97 1.26
C GLU A 67 12.82 -1.35 2.74
N LEU A 68 12.59 -2.63 3.04
CA LEU A 68 12.79 -3.25 4.36
C LEU A 68 14.27 -3.28 4.74
N THR A 69 14.87 -2.12 4.92
CA THR A 69 16.22 -1.95 5.42
C THR A 69 16.17 -2.18 6.92
N ASN A 70 16.68 -3.34 7.37
CA ASN A 70 16.85 -3.73 8.78
C ASN A 70 15.67 -4.44 9.48
N LEU A 71 14.80 -5.16 8.76
CA LEU A 71 14.02 -6.21 9.43
C LEU A 71 14.93 -7.43 9.68
N PRO A 72 14.92 -8.01 10.90
CA PRO A 72 15.75 -9.17 11.25
C PRO A 72 15.40 -10.42 10.43
#